data_AF-A0A529LZH7-F1
#
_entry.id   AF-A0A529LZH7-F1
#
_cell.length_a   1.000
_cell.length_b   1.000
_cell.length_c   1.000
_cell.angle_alpha   90.00
_cell.angle_beta   90.00
_cell.angle_gamma   90.00
#
_symmetry.space_group_name_H-M   'P 1'
#
loop_
_entity.id
_entity.type
_entity.pdbx_description
1 polymer ?
#
loop_
_entity_poly.entity_id
_entity_poly.type
_entity_poly.pdbx_seq_one_letter_code
_entity_poly.pdbx_strand_id
1 'polypeptide(L)'
;MLDFRTKFVAAGALALSLGLGAVSAGAQEFINVLTGGTSGVYYPLGVALSEIYGKGIEGSRTQVQATKASVENLNLLQQGKG
;
A
#
# COMPACT_ATOMS: atom_id res chain seq x y z
N MET A 1 49.78 1.06 -5.01
CA MET A 1 49.29 2.26 -5.72
C MET A 1 48.47 1.76 -6.90
N LEU A 2 47.14 1.94 -6.91
CA LEU A 2 46.28 1.33 -7.94
C LEU A 2 46.51 1.95 -9.33
N ASP A 3 46.54 1.10 -10.36
CA ASP A 3 46.75 1.49 -11.76
C ASP A 3 45.61 2.36 -12.32
N PHE A 4 45.96 3.20 -13.30
CA PHE A 4 45.06 4.20 -13.90
C PHE A 4 43.78 3.59 -14.49
N ARG A 5 43.87 2.38 -15.06
CA ARG A 5 42.71 1.64 -15.62
C ARG A 5 41.76 1.18 -14.52
N THR A 6 42.30 0.73 -13.39
CA THR A 6 41.53 0.28 -12.23
C THR A 6 40.77 1.45 -11.58
N LYS A 7 41.36 2.65 -11.59
CA LYS A 7 40.69 3.87 -11.13
C LYS A 7 39.51 4.28 -12.01
N PHE A 8 39.64 4.16 -13.34
CA PHE A 8 38.55 4.45 -14.28
C PHE A 8 37.39 3.45 -14.18
N VAL A 9 37.69 2.16 -14.04
CA VAL A 9 36.67 1.12 -13.83
C VAL A 9 35.97 1.32 -12.48
N ALA A 10 36.71 1.63 -11.42
CA ALA A 10 36.14 1.91 -10.10
C ALA A 10 35.23 3.16 -10.12
N ALA A 11 35.62 4.22 -10.83
CA ALA A 11 34.80 5.42 -10.98
C ALA A 11 33.50 5.16 -11.77
N GLY A 12 33.57 4.34 -12.83
CA GLY A 12 32.38 3.94 -13.60
C GLY A 12 31.41 3.07 -12.80
N ALA A 13 31.92 2.14 -12.00
CA ALA A 13 31.10 1.31 -11.12
C ALA A 13 30.41 2.14 -10.02
N LEU A 14 31.12 3.12 -9.44
CA LEU A 14 30.53 4.03 -8.46
C LEU A 14 29.41 4.89 -9.09
N ALA A 15 29.65 5.45 -10.28
CA ALA A 15 28.66 6.27 -10.98
C ALA A 15 27.38 5.49 -11.33
N LEU A 16 27.52 4.21 -11.73
CA LEU A 16 26.37 3.36 -12.03
C LEU A 16 25.57 3.00 -10.76
N SER A 17 26.26 2.76 -9.64
CA SER A 17 25.59 2.48 -8.35
C SER A 17 24.81 3.67 -7.79
N LEU A 18 25.24 4.90 -8.08
CA LEU A 18 24.54 6.14 -7.69
C LEU A 18 23.39 6.50 -8.64
N GLY A 19 23.48 6.11 -9.92
CA GLY A 19 22.43 6.38 -10.93
C GLY A 19 21.22 5.44 -10.86
N LEU A 20 21.34 4.28 -10.22
CA LEU A 20 20.24 3.32 -9.99
C LEU A 20 19.49 3.54 -8.66
N GLY A 21 19.85 4.60 -7.92
CA GLY A 21 19.23 4.93 -6.65
C GLY A 21 17.80 5.45 -6.83
N ALA A 22 16.85 4.73 -6.23
CA ALA A 22 15.43 5.06 -6.09
C ALA A 22 14.55 4.84 -7.33
N VAL A 23 14.36 3.59 -7.72
CA VAL A 23 13.02 3.19 -8.18
C VAL A 23 12.11 3.36 -6.97
N SER A 24 11.28 4.40 -6.97
CA SER A 24 10.19 4.54 -6.02
C SER A 24 9.30 3.30 -6.16
N ALA A 25 9.40 2.38 -5.20
CA ALA A 25 8.33 1.41 -5.00
C ALA A 25 7.09 2.24 -4.66
N GLY A 26 6.12 2.28 -5.57
CA GLY A 26 4.84 2.95 -5.31
C GLY A 26 4.25 2.36 -4.03
N ALA A 27 3.95 3.22 -3.05
CA ALA A 27 3.33 2.76 -1.82
C ALA A 27 1.96 2.19 -2.16
N GLN A 28 1.73 0.92 -1.81
CA GLN A 28 0.43 0.28 -2.02
C GLN A 28 -0.65 1.06 -1.25
N GLU A 29 -1.74 1.42 -1.91
CA GLU A 29 -2.85 2.11 -1.27
C GLU A 29 -3.69 1.10 -0.49
N PHE A 30 -3.76 1.24 0.84
CA PHE A 30 -4.55 0.34 1.67
C PHE A 30 -5.95 0.90 1.87
N ILE A 31 -6.96 0.12 1.51
CA ILE A 31 -8.38 0.49 1.64
C ILE A 31 -9.05 -0.50 2.58
N ASN A 32 -9.42 -0.05 3.77
CA ASN A 32 -10.19 -0.87 4.71
C ASN A 32 -11.67 -0.45 4.68
N VAL A 33 -12.55 -1.43 4.50
CA VAL A 33 -13.99 -1.21 4.40
C VAL A 33 -14.60 -1.56 5.75
N LEU A 34 -14.88 -0.54 6.56
CA LEU A 34 -15.53 -0.67 7.86
C LEU A 34 -17.04 -0.89 7.67
N THR A 35 -17.57 -1.97 8.24
CA THR A 35 -18.95 -2.41 7.98
C THR A 35 -19.83 -2.39 9.23
N GLY A 36 -20.32 -3.54 9.64
CA GLY A 36 -21.08 -3.82 10.85
C GLY A 36 -20.83 -5.28 11.24
N GLY A 37 -21.75 -5.90 11.99
CA GLY A 37 -21.64 -7.33 12.30
C GLY A 37 -21.67 -8.20 11.03
N THR A 38 -21.01 -9.36 11.07
CA THR A 38 -20.91 -10.28 9.92
C THR A 38 -22.25 -10.84 9.44
N SER A 39 -23.26 -10.88 10.33
CA SER A 39 -24.64 -11.26 10.01
C SER A 39 -25.51 -10.10 9.48
N GLY A 40 -25.00 -8.87 9.52
CA GLY A 40 -25.70 -7.68 9.04
C GLY A 40 -25.50 -7.46 7.54
N VAL A 41 -26.32 -6.57 6.96
CA VAL A 41 -26.29 -6.28 5.51
C VAL A 41 -24.98 -5.61 5.08
N TYR A 42 -24.36 -4.82 5.95
CA TYR A 42 -23.17 -4.04 5.59
C TYR A 42 -21.95 -4.91 5.31
N TYR A 43 -21.86 -6.09 5.92
CA TYR A 43 -20.70 -6.97 5.73
C TYR A 43 -20.59 -7.51 4.29
N PRO A 44 -21.60 -8.20 3.72
CA PRO A 44 -21.54 -8.65 2.33
C PRO A 44 -21.47 -7.48 1.34
N LEU A 45 -22.05 -6.31 1.66
CA LEU A 45 -21.85 -5.09 0.87
C LEU A 45 -20.39 -4.66 0.87
N GLY A 46 -19.73 -4.67 2.02
CA GLY A 46 -18.30 -4.35 2.14
C GLY A 46 -17.42 -5.33 1.36
N VAL A 47 -17.77 -6.62 1.34
CA VAL A 47 -17.09 -7.65 0.51
C VAL A 47 -17.20 -7.30 -0.97
N ALA A 48 -18.40 -7.03 -1.47
CA ALA A 48 -18.59 -6.64 -2.86
C ALA A 48 -17.81 -5.36 -3.22
N LEU A 49 -17.81 -4.35 -2.35
CA LEU A 49 -17.00 -3.14 -2.54
C LEU A 49 -15.51 -3.43 -2.58
N SER A 50 -15.01 -4.29 -1.68
CA SER A 50 -13.59 -4.66 -1.66
C SER A 50 -13.14 -5.34 -2.97
N GLU A 51 -14.00 -6.15 -3.58
CA GLU A 51 -13.70 -6.76 -4.87
C GLU A 51 -13.69 -5.74 -6.02
N ILE A 52 -14.62 -4.79 -6.01
CA ILE A 52 -14.68 -3.71 -7.01
C ILE A 52 -13.43 -2.85 -6.90
N TYR A 53 -13.05 -2.44 -5.68
CA TYR A 53 -11.89 -1.59 -5.45
C TYR A 53 -10.59 -2.31 -5.77
N GLY A 54 -10.42 -3.57 -5.34
CA GLY A 54 -9.21 -4.34 -5.61
C GLY A 54 -8.97 -4.60 -7.11
N LYS A 55 -10.04 -4.59 -7.93
CA LYS A 55 -9.93 -4.71 -9.40
C LYS A 55 -9.83 -3.35 -10.10
N GLY A 56 -10.46 -2.32 -9.55
CA GLY A 56 -10.60 -1.01 -10.19
C GLY A 56 -9.55 0.03 -9.79
N ILE A 57 -8.85 -0.17 -8.68
CA ILE A 57 -7.84 0.76 -8.16
C ILE A 57 -6.49 0.05 -8.23
N GLU A 58 -5.69 0.42 -9.23
CA GLU A 58 -4.35 -0.13 -9.45
C GLU A 58 -3.45 0.17 -8.25
N GLY A 59 -2.68 -0.83 -7.80
CA GLY A 59 -1.81 -0.65 -6.64
C GLY A 59 -2.57 -0.54 -5.32
N SER A 60 -3.86 -0.85 -5.26
CA SER A 60 -4.60 -0.93 -4.00
C SER A 60 -4.51 -2.31 -3.34
N ARG A 61 -4.68 -2.35 -2.02
CA ARG A 61 -4.92 -3.57 -1.24
C ARG A 61 -6.12 -3.34 -0.34
N THR A 62 -7.17 -4.12 -0.56
CA THR A 62 -8.44 -3.96 0.14
C THR A 62 -8.59 -4.95 1.30
N GLN A 63 -9.30 -4.56 2.35
CA GLN A 63 -9.77 -5.42 3.44
C GLN A 63 -11.20 -5.04 3.84
N VAL A 64 -11.94 -5.99 4.42
CA VAL A 64 -13.24 -5.75 5.03
C VAL A 64 -13.13 -6.02 6.53
N GLN A 65 -13.59 -5.07 7.35
CA GLN A 65 -13.59 -5.18 8.80
C GLN A 65 -15.02 -5.20 9.33
N ALA A 66 -15.34 -6.24 10.10
CA ALA A 66 -16.56 -6.28 10.90
C ALA A 66 -16.42 -5.38 12.13
N THR A 67 -17.47 -4.62 12.43
CA THR A 67 -17.49 -3.63 13.51
C THR A 67 -18.84 -3.60 14.22
N LYS A 68 -19.01 -2.72 15.20
CA LYS A 68 -20.28 -2.36 15.86
C LYS A 68 -21.04 -1.27 15.09
N ALA A 69 -20.88 -1.23 13.76
CA ALA A 69 -21.51 -0.29 12.84
C ALA A 69 -21.08 1.17 13.04
N SER A 70 -21.96 2.12 12.73
CA SER A 70 -21.60 3.50 12.38
C SER A 70 -20.78 4.24 13.44
N VAL A 71 -21.09 4.09 14.73
CA VAL A 71 -20.37 4.80 15.79
C VAL A 71 -18.91 4.34 15.88
N GLU A 72 -18.68 3.03 15.83
CA GLU A 72 -17.31 2.50 15.83
C GLU A 72 -16.58 2.87 14.54
N ASN A 73 -17.25 2.85 13.38
CA ASN A 73 -16.64 3.21 12.10
C ASN A 73 -16.12 4.65 12.11
N LEU A 74 -16.94 5.60 12.56
CA LEU A 74 -16.54 7.01 12.64
C LEU A 74 -15.38 7.22 13.62
N ASN A 75 -15.36 6.49 14.74
CA ASN A 75 -14.26 6.56 15.70
C ASN A 75 -12.95 5.99 15.12
N LEU A 76 -13.01 4.88 14.38
CA LEU A 76 -11.84 4.30 13.70
C LEU A 76 -11.31 5.23 12.61
N LEU A 77 -12.19 5.83 11.81
CA LEU A 77 -11.83 6.84 10.80
C LEU A 77 -11.17 8.05 11.44
N GLN A 78 -11.72 8.58 12.53
CA GLN A 78 -11.11 9.69 13.27
C GLN A 78 -9.71 9.35 13.81
N GLN A 79 -9.45 8.08 14.13
CA GLN A 79 -8.15 7.60 14.60
C GLN A 79 -7.17 7.29 13.46
N GLY A 80 -7.57 7.40 12.19
CA GLY A 80 -6.75 6.96 11.06
C GLY A 80 -6.55 5.45 11.00
N LYS A 81 -7.47 4.68 11.59
CA LYS A 81 -7.49 3.20 11.61
C LYS A 81 -8.63 2.63 10.77
N GLY A 82 -9.22 3.47 9.92
CA GLY A 82 -10.29 3.08 9.02
C GLY A 82 -9.80 2.50 7.73
#